data_AF-A0A9C9T8R3-F1
#
_entry.id   AF-A0A9C9T8R3-F1
#
_cell.length_a   1.000
_cell.length_b   1.000
_cell.length_c   1.000
_cell.angle_alpha   90.00
_cell.angle_beta   90.00
_cell.angle_gamma   90.00
#
_symmetry.space_group_name_H-M   'P 1'
#
loop_
_entity.id
_entity.type
_entity.pdbx_description
1 polymer ?
#
loop_
_entity_poly.entity_id
_entity_poly.type
_entity_poly.pdbx_seq_one_letter_code
_entity_poly.pdbx_strand_id
1 'polypeptide(L)'
;MNHEKRKQFITIVIFVAILAILIAVVWRTSGTTTFVRTALSGLTLGSLFFMVSAGLTLIFGLMHVLNFAHGSMFMLGAYIGWQFYTNPTFVFGIAPLIIAFATGLQFLTVIKPRLTQLNLSESLQNLLPRLAWVLVIILVVLAILNFDILGLANTAMVAVTTVTESNPLAELSPQEPLARFWLRPFFLLLGGFLAAVAVSKPGNKKEYVAAEHTTRNWLLIGGLIVATILLTVFREAWSEAILLMNGNLRFVLALFVATGFGLLCGMFIEVLLIRPLYTRSFFIVLMTLGISFVIKETIQFLWTPLAYKMVRPPLFAAPGKAETVADWLLNSNATLNIFGVTFPTYRLFIILLGFLMFIFITLLMTKTRLGMVIRAGVQDPEMVEALGINVRSVFTFVFALGIAMAALGGIGAAPFIPVQPLMGDQYQMQGFITVVIGGMGSYVGAFIGALTLGLARAFGDYYALKWSLSTAVAEASTVIIMVIVLLVKPSGLFGKKE
;
A
#
# COMPACT_ATOMS: atom_id res chain seq x y z
N MET A 1 38.77 -18.94 -9.19
CA MET A 1 37.60 -18.28 -8.54
C MET A 1 38.13 -17.27 -7.54
N ASN A 2 37.75 -15.99 -7.63
CA ASN A 2 38.24 -14.92 -6.74
C ASN A 2 38.09 -15.30 -5.26
N HIS A 3 39.08 -14.95 -4.43
CA HIS A 3 39.12 -15.29 -2.99
C HIS A 3 37.84 -14.85 -2.25
N GLU A 4 37.26 -13.71 -2.62
CA GLU A 4 35.96 -13.26 -2.12
C GLU A 4 34.78 -14.15 -2.51
N LYS A 5 34.70 -14.55 -3.79
CA LYS A 5 33.63 -15.45 -4.27
C LYS A 5 33.66 -16.80 -3.56
N ARG A 6 34.86 -17.30 -3.23
CA ARG A 6 35.04 -18.52 -2.44
C ARG A 6 34.57 -18.35 -1.00
N LYS A 7 34.90 -17.22 -0.35
CA LYS A 7 34.42 -16.91 1.02
C LYS A 7 32.90 -16.83 1.07
N GLN A 8 32.30 -16.11 0.12
CA GLN A 8 30.85 -15.95 0.01
C GLN A 8 30.14 -17.29 -0.25
N PHE A 9 30.69 -18.12 -1.14
CA PHE A 9 30.16 -19.46 -1.40
C PHE A 9 30.20 -20.33 -0.15
N ILE A 10 31.32 -20.36 0.59
CA ILE A 10 31.46 -21.13 1.83
C ILE A 10 30.44 -20.66 2.89
N THR A 11 30.26 -19.35 3.08
CA THR A 11 29.26 -18.83 4.02
C THR A 11 27.84 -19.27 3.67
N ILE A 12 27.48 -19.25 2.38
CA ILE A 12 26.16 -19.71 1.92
C ILE A 12 26.01 -21.22 2.16
N VAL A 13 27.02 -22.02 1.84
CA VAL A 13 26.99 -23.49 2.06
C VAL A 13 26.85 -23.81 3.55
N ILE A 14 27.59 -23.14 4.43
CA ILE A 14 27.49 -23.32 5.89
C ILE A 14 26.08 -22.94 6.38
N PHE A 15 25.55 -21.81 5.92
CA PHE A 15 24.20 -21.37 6.29
C PHE A 15 23.13 -22.39 5.85
N VAL A 16 23.21 -22.88 4.62
CA VAL A 16 22.30 -23.90 4.08
C VAL A 16 22.43 -25.22 4.85
N ALA A 17 23.65 -25.62 5.21
CA ALA A 17 23.88 -26.83 6.01
C ALA A 17 23.29 -26.71 7.42
N ILE A 18 23.48 -25.57 8.10
CA ILE A 18 22.87 -25.29 9.42
C ILE A 18 21.35 -25.31 9.32
N LEU A 19 20.79 -24.67 8.29
CA LEU A 19 19.34 -24.65 8.07
C LEU A 19 18.79 -26.07 7.81
N ALA A 20 19.49 -26.87 7.02
CA ALA A 20 19.11 -28.26 6.74
C ALA A 20 19.16 -29.13 8.00
N ILE A 21 20.19 -28.97 8.84
CA ILE A 21 20.29 -29.65 10.13
C ILE A 21 19.14 -29.23 11.06
N LEU A 22 18.85 -27.93 11.16
CA LEU A 22 17.72 -27.43 11.94
C LEU A 22 16.41 -28.03 11.46
N ILE A 23 16.15 -28.03 10.15
CA ILE A 23 14.95 -28.63 9.56
C ILE A 23 14.86 -30.12 9.90
N ALA A 24 15.96 -30.87 9.81
CA ALA A 24 15.99 -32.29 10.12
C ALA A 24 15.72 -32.57 11.61
N VAL A 25 16.29 -31.76 12.51
CA VAL A 25 16.03 -31.84 13.96
C VAL A 25 14.57 -31.52 14.27
N VAL A 26 14.03 -30.47 13.66
CA VAL A 26 12.64 -30.05 13.85
C VAL A 26 11.70 -31.14 13.34
N TRP A 27 11.92 -31.66 12.13
CA TRP A 27 11.16 -32.77 11.57
C TRP A 27 11.12 -33.99 12.51
N ARG A 28 12.28 -34.38 13.04
CA ARG A 28 12.40 -35.52 13.95
C ARG A 28 11.68 -35.29 15.29
N THR A 29 11.60 -34.05 15.77
CA THR A 29 11.06 -33.72 17.09
C THR A 29 9.56 -33.33 17.09
N SER A 30 9.01 -32.88 15.96
CA SER A 30 7.60 -32.43 15.86
C SER A 30 6.64 -33.49 15.33
N GLY A 31 7.13 -34.48 14.59
CA GLY A 31 6.30 -35.39 13.79
C GLY A 31 5.88 -34.76 12.46
N THR A 32 5.47 -35.62 11.50
CA THR A 32 5.27 -35.26 10.08
C THR A 32 4.12 -34.27 9.87
N THR A 33 2.95 -34.53 10.46
CA THR A 33 1.75 -33.68 10.31
C THR A 33 1.95 -32.30 10.93
N THR A 34 2.55 -32.25 12.12
CA THR A 34 2.88 -30.99 12.79
C THR A 34 3.90 -30.19 12.00
N PHE A 35 4.96 -30.85 11.51
CA PHE A 35 5.97 -30.18 10.68
C PHE A 35 5.32 -29.55 9.45
N VAL A 36 4.52 -30.30 8.70
CA VAL A 36 3.86 -29.80 7.49
C VAL A 36 2.93 -28.63 7.81
N ARG A 37 2.12 -28.73 8.88
CA ARG A 37 1.24 -27.63 9.31
C ARG A 37 2.02 -26.37 9.66
N THR A 38 3.10 -26.51 10.42
CA THR A 38 3.91 -25.39 10.90
C THR A 38 4.72 -24.78 9.76
N ALA A 39 5.26 -25.59 8.85
CA ALA A 39 5.95 -25.11 7.65
C ALA A 39 5.00 -24.32 6.74
N LEU A 40 3.79 -24.83 6.46
CA LEU A 40 2.79 -24.10 5.68
C LEU A 40 2.35 -22.80 6.37
N SER A 41 2.22 -22.81 7.69
CA SER A 41 1.92 -21.60 8.47
C SER A 41 3.08 -20.60 8.41
N GLY A 42 4.32 -21.08 8.46
CA GLY A 42 5.52 -20.25 8.31
C GLY A 42 5.68 -19.66 6.91
N LEU A 43 5.31 -20.41 5.86
CA LEU A 43 5.22 -19.87 4.49
C LEU A 43 4.15 -18.78 4.38
N THR A 44 3.03 -18.94 5.08
CA THR A 44 1.98 -17.90 5.13
C THR A 44 2.51 -16.63 5.78
N LEU A 45 3.14 -16.74 6.94
CA LEU A 45 3.76 -15.61 7.65
C LEU A 45 4.89 -14.97 6.84
N GLY A 46 5.74 -15.79 6.22
CA GLY A 46 6.85 -15.29 5.40
C GLY A 46 6.35 -14.57 4.16
N SER A 47 5.25 -15.04 3.56
CA SER A 47 4.59 -14.33 2.47
C SER A 47 4.01 -13.00 2.94
N LEU A 48 3.37 -12.93 4.11
CA LEU A 48 2.90 -11.67 4.72
C LEU A 48 4.04 -10.69 4.98
N PHE A 49 5.13 -11.14 5.60
CA PHE A 49 6.30 -10.32 5.85
C PHE A 49 6.91 -9.83 4.55
N PHE A 50 6.93 -10.68 3.51
CA PHE A 50 7.38 -10.26 2.19
C PHE A 50 6.47 -9.21 1.57
N MET A 51 5.14 -9.36 1.63
CA MET A 51 4.20 -8.38 1.07
C MET A 51 4.41 -6.99 1.69
N VAL A 52 4.73 -6.92 2.98
CA VAL A 52 5.08 -5.68 3.68
C VAL A 52 6.47 -5.18 3.28
N SER A 53 7.48 -6.05 3.26
CA SER A 53 8.87 -5.65 3.01
C SER A 53 9.18 -5.39 1.53
N ALA A 54 8.36 -5.90 0.61
CA ALA A 54 8.58 -5.85 -0.83
C ALA A 54 8.66 -4.39 -1.33
N GLY A 55 7.69 -3.57 -0.92
CA GLY A 55 7.68 -2.14 -1.23
C GLY A 55 8.83 -1.40 -0.55
N LEU A 56 9.11 -1.71 0.73
CA LEU A 56 10.21 -1.12 1.49
C LEU A 56 11.57 -1.41 0.85
N THR A 57 11.77 -2.64 0.36
CA THR A 57 13.02 -3.05 -0.31
C THR A 57 13.21 -2.32 -1.63
N LEU A 58 12.12 -2.14 -2.38
CA LEU A 58 12.15 -1.40 -3.64
C LEU A 58 12.50 0.07 -3.41
N ILE A 59 11.84 0.73 -2.43
CA ILE A 59 12.09 2.14 -2.08
C ILE A 59 13.52 2.32 -1.57
N PHE A 60 13.92 1.53 -0.57
CA PHE A 60 15.24 1.65 0.04
C PHE A 60 16.35 1.30 -0.96
N GLY A 61 16.20 0.22 -1.71
CA GLY A 61 17.23 -0.26 -2.64
C GLY A 61 17.56 0.68 -3.79
N LEU A 62 16.71 1.68 -4.03
CA LEU A 62 16.86 2.62 -5.13
C LEU A 62 17.15 4.03 -4.62
N MET A 63 16.46 4.47 -3.59
CA MET A 63 16.57 5.85 -3.09
C MET A 63 17.37 5.97 -1.80
N HIS A 64 17.77 4.86 -1.17
CA HIS A 64 18.38 4.83 0.16
C HIS A 64 17.54 5.56 1.23
N VAL A 65 16.22 5.60 1.01
CA VAL A 65 15.24 6.22 1.90
C VAL A 65 14.58 5.14 2.75
N LEU A 66 14.74 5.26 4.06
CA LEU A 66 14.03 4.43 5.02
C LEU A 66 12.68 5.07 5.37
N ASN A 67 11.60 4.47 4.89
CA ASN A 67 10.25 4.99 5.12
C ASN A 67 9.59 4.32 6.34
N PHE A 68 9.46 5.04 7.45
CA PHE A 68 8.80 4.55 8.66
C PHE A 68 7.26 4.56 8.60
N ALA A 69 6.66 5.21 7.60
CA ALA A 69 5.21 5.17 7.37
C ALA A 69 4.77 3.92 6.59
N HIS A 70 5.68 3.04 6.19
CA HIS A 70 5.36 1.96 5.24
C HIS A 70 4.33 0.96 5.80
N GLY A 71 4.43 0.59 7.07
CA GLY A 71 3.46 -0.28 7.73
C GLY A 71 2.14 0.43 7.97
N SER A 72 2.16 1.74 8.19
CA SER A 72 0.93 2.55 8.22
C SER A 72 0.23 2.57 6.86
N MET A 73 0.97 2.46 5.75
CA MET A 73 0.37 2.28 4.42
C MET A 73 -0.19 0.89 4.20
N PHE A 74 0.46 -0.14 4.73
CA PHE A 74 -0.09 -1.50 4.77
C PHE A 74 -1.42 -1.54 5.54
N MET A 75 -1.46 -0.91 6.72
CA MET A 75 -2.68 -0.74 7.51
C MET A 75 -3.74 0.06 6.74
N LEU A 76 -3.38 1.20 6.16
CA LEU A 76 -4.31 2.05 5.42
C LEU A 76 -4.93 1.32 4.23
N GLY A 77 -4.14 0.52 3.50
CA GLY A 77 -4.65 -0.36 2.44
C GLY A 77 -5.62 -1.41 2.95
N ALA A 78 -5.38 -1.99 4.12
CA ALA A 78 -6.30 -2.92 4.78
C ALA A 78 -7.64 -2.24 5.11
N TYR A 79 -7.64 -1.05 5.71
CA TYR A 79 -8.85 -0.30 6.03
C TYR A 79 -9.63 0.13 4.79
N ILE A 80 -8.98 0.71 3.78
CA ILE A 80 -9.65 1.16 2.55
C ILE A 80 -10.24 -0.03 1.78
N GLY A 81 -9.50 -1.12 1.66
CA GLY A 81 -9.99 -2.32 0.98
C GLY A 81 -11.11 -3.02 1.78
N TRP A 82 -10.98 -3.11 3.11
CA TRP A 82 -12.02 -3.68 3.97
C TRP A 82 -13.30 -2.83 3.94
N GLN A 83 -13.17 -1.51 4.01
CA GLN A 83 -14.28 -0.57 3.85
C GLN A 83 -14.96 -0.81 2.51
N PHE A 84 -14.22 -0.81 1.39
CA PHE A 84 -14.80 -1.00 0.07
C PHE A 84 -15.50 -2.37 -0.09
N TYR A 85 -14.90 -3.44 0.42
CA TYR A 85 -15.47 -4.78 0.36
C TYR A 85 -16.75 -4.91 1.18
N THR A 86 -16.76 -4.34 2.38
CA THR A 86 -17.87 -4.45 3.33
C THR A 86 -18.99 -3.47 2.99
N ASN A 87 -18.66 -2.20 2.79
CA ASN A 87 -19.59 -1.17 2.35
C ASN A 87 -18.86 -0.04 1.58
N PRO A 88 -19.01 0.04 0.24
CA PRO A 88 -18.27 0.99 -0.60
C PRO A 88 -18.80 2.43 -0.51
N THR A 89 -19.87 2.68 0.24
CA THR A 89 -20.51 4.00 0.41
C THR A 89 -19.51 5.09 0.79
N PHE A 90 -18.58 4.82 1.69
CA PHE A 90 -17.53 5.78 2.06
C PHE A 90 -16.66 6.20 0.87
N VAL A 91 -16.25 5.23 0.04
CA VAL A 91 -15.40 5.48 -1.13
C VAL A 91 -16.15 6.32 -2.16
N PHE A 92 -17.40 5.97 -2.49
CA PHE A 92 -18.21 6.74 -3.44
C PHE A 92 -18.72 8.07 -2.88
N GLY A 93 -18.82 8.22 -1.56
CA GLY A 93 -19.15 9.49 -0.91
C GLY A 93 -18.01 10.51 -1.00
N ILE A 94 -16.75 10.06 -0.96
CA ILE A 94 -15.57 10.93 -0.94
C ILE A 94 -14.92 11.09 -2.33
N ALA A 95 -14.94 10.06 -3.18
CA ALA A 95 -14.30 10.11 -4.50
C ALA A 95 -14.70 11.31 -5.38
N PRO A 96 -15.99 11.73 -5.44
CA PRO A 96 -16.39 12.91 -6.21
C PRO A 96 -15.72 14.19 -5.72
N LEU A 97 -15.51 14.32 -4.40
CA LEU A 97 -14.88 15.48 -3.77
C LEU A 97 -13.40 15.59 -4.16
N ILE A 98 -12.68 14.47 -4.04
CA ILE A 98 -11.25 14.39 -4.37
C ILE A 98 -11.03 14.67 -5.87
N ILE A 99 -11.82 14.00 -6.73
CA ILE A 99 -11.67 14.12 -8.18
C ILE A 99 -12.08 15.51 -8.65
N ALA A 100 -13.11 16.13 -8.05
CA ALA A 100 -13.46 17.51 -8.34
C ALA A 100 -12.31 18.49 -8.06
N PHE A 101 -11.71 18.41 -6.87
CA PHE A 101 -10.57 19.26 -6.51
C PHE A 101 -9.37 19.04 -7.43
N ALA A 102 -9.05 17.77 -7.72
CA ALA A 102 -7.98 17.40 -8.65
C ALA A 102 -8.25 17.93 -10.08
N THR A 103 -9.50 17.88 -10.53
CA THR A 103 -9.95 18.44 -11.82
C THR A 103 -9.69 19.94 -11.87
N GLY A 104 -10.07 20.65 -10.81
CA GLY A 104 -9.80 22.09 -10.67
C GLY A 104 -8.30 22.39 -10.73
N LEU A 105 -7.48 21.63 -9.99
CA LEU A 105 -6.02 21.79 -10.02
C LEU A 105 -5.42 21.50 -11.40
N GLN A 106 -5.97 20.56 -12.16
CA GLN A 106 -5.46 20.19 -13.49
C GLN A 106 -5.51 21.35 -14.49
N PHE A 107 -6.38 22.34 -14.27
CA PHE A 107 -6.40 23.58 -15.06
C PHE A 107 -5.06 24.33 -15.01
N LEU A 108 -4.21 24.11 -14.00
CA LEU A 108 -2.86 24.66 -13.91
C LEU A 108 -2.08 24.50 -15.21
N THR A 109 -2.19 23.32 -15.83
CA THR A 109 -1.48 22.97 -17.08
C THR A 109 -1.90 23.83 -18.28
N VAL A 110 -3.10 24.41 -18.25
CA VAL A 110 -3.68 25.21 -19.34
C VAL A 110 -3.61 26.71 -19.04
N ILE A 111 -3.84 27.10 -17.78
CA ILE A 111 -3.92 28.52 -17.40
C ILE A 111 -2.55 29.12 -17.10
N LYS A 112 -1.59 28.33 -16.59
CA LYS A 112 -0.28 28.86 -16.16
C LYS A 112 0.44 29.62 -17.28
N PRO A 113 0.59 29.07 -18.52
CA PRO A 113 1.27 29.79 -19.60
C PRO A 113 0.64 31.14 -19.95
N ARG A 114 -0.68 31.27 -19.78
CA ARG A 114 -1.43 32.50 -20.08
C ARG A 114 -1.36 33.51 -18.93
N LEU A 115 -1.52 33.04 -17.69
CA LEU A 115 -1.54 33.90 -16.52
C LEU A 115 -0.18 34.54 -16.22
N THR A 116 0.93 33.85 -16.48
CA THR A 116 2.28 34.40 -16.28
C THR A 116 2.62 35.51 -17.28
N GLN A 117 1.93 35.56 -18.42
CA GLN A 117 2.16 36.56 -19.48
C GLN A 117 1.36 37.86 -19.28
N LEU A 118 0.42 37.89 -18.32
CA LEU A 118 -0.39 39.07 -18.06
C LEU A 118 0.46 40.25 -17.59
N ASN A 119 0.16 41.44 -18.11
CA ASN A 119 0.78 42.68 -17.65
C ASN A 119 0.01 43.18 -16.42
N LEU A 120 0.49 42.83 -15.22
CA LEU A 120 -0.11 43.23 -13.94
C LEU A 120 0.84 44.12 -13.15
N SER A 121 0.29 45.08 -12.39
CA SER A 121 1.04 45.87 -11.40
C SER A 121 1.60 44.98 -10.29
N GLU A 122 2.75 45.35 -9.71
CA GLU A 122 3.41 44.59 -8.64
C GLU A 122 2.50 44.32 -7.43
N SER A 123 1.62 45.27 -7.09
CA SER A 123 0.63 45.09 -6.01
C SER A 123 -0.33 43.94 -6.33
N LEU A 124 -0.84 43.87 -7.57
CA LEU A 124 -1.77 42.82 -8.02
C LEU A 124 -1.08 41.45 -8.12
N GLN A 125 0.18 41.41 -8.56
CA GLN A 125 0.96 40.16 -8.62
C GLN A 125 1.10 39.50 -7.25
N ASN A 126 1.25 40.30 -6.18
CA ASN A 126 1.34 39.80 -4.81
C ASN A 126 -0.02 39.53 -4.16
N LEU A 127 -1.05 40.30 -4.50
CA LEU A 127 -2.37 40.23 -3.88
C LEU A 127 -3.24 39.11 -4.45
N LEU A 128 -3.20 38.87 -5.77
CA LEU A 128 -4.04 37.85 -6.43
C LEU A 128 -3.81 36.42 -5.90
N PRO A 129 -2.57 35.91 -5.76
CA PRO A 129 -2.36 34.57 -5.23
C PRO A 129 -2.83 34.43 -3.77
N ARG A 130 -2.66 35.47 -2.95
CA ARG A 130 -3.10 35.46 -1.55
C ARG A 130 -4.62 35.42 -1.45
N LEU A 131 -5.31 36.27 -2.20
CA LEU A 131 -6.78 36.24 -2.26
C LEU A 131 -7.29 34.90 -2.81
N ALA A 132 -6.66 34.36 -3.84
CA ALA A 132 -7.02 33.06 -4.38
C ALA A 132 -6.89 31.96 -3.32
N TRP A 133 -5.79 31.90 -2.55
CA TRP A 133 -5.66 30.94 -1.44
C TRP A 133 -6.71 31.12 -0.35
N VAL A 134 -7.05 32.36 0.01
CA VAL A 134 -8.14 32.63 0.97
C VAL A 134 -9.47 32.09 0.45
N LEU A 135 -9.80 32.34 -0.82
CA LEU A 135 -11.00 31.81 -1.46
C LEU A 135 -11.00 30.29 -1.56
N VAL A 136 -9.84 29.66 -1.81
CA VAL A 136 -9.68 28.20 -1.80
C VAL A 136 -10.08 27.65 -0.43
N ILE A 137 -9.56 28.24 0.66
CA ILE A 137 -9.88 27.82 2.03
C ILE A 137 -11.38 27.95 2.29
N ILE A 138 -11.99 29.10 1.93
CA ILE A 138 -13.43 29.32 2.09
C ILE A 138 -14.24 28.26 1.35
N LEU A 139 -13.93 27.99 0.08
CA LEU A 139 -14.65 27.00 -0.73
C LEU A 139 -14.48 25.57 -0.21
N VAL A 140 -13.28 25.19 0.24
CA VAL A 140 -13.02 23.88 0.85
C VAL A 140 -13.79 23.73 2.15
N VAL A 141 -13.81 24.76 3.00
CA VAL A 141 -14.59 24.76 4.25
C VAL A 141 -16.08 24.64 3.95
N LEU A 142 -16.62 25.42 3.02
CA LEU A 142 -18.02 25.32 2.61
C LEU A 142 -18.37 23.94 2.05
N ALA A 143 -17.45 23.32 1.30
CA ALA A 143 -17.64 21.99 0.74
C ALA A 143 -17.65 20.87 1.79
N ILE A 144 -17.00 21.06 2.95
CA ILE A 144 -16.88 20.04 4.01
C ILE A 144 -17.79 20.34 5.20
N LEU A 145 -18.30 21.57 5.34
CA LEU A 145 -19.21 21.94 6.42
C LEU A 145 -20.42 20.99 6.48
N ASN A 146 -20.70 20.46 7.68
CA ASN A 146 -21.78 19.49 7.94
C ASN A 146 -21.73 18.21 7.08
N PHE A 147 -20.59 17.89 6.45
CA PHE A 147 -20.43 16.63 5.73
C PHE A 147 -20.23 15.49 6.72
N ASP A 148 -21.16 14.54 6.75
CA ASP A 148 -21.13 13.42 7.70
C ASP A 148 -20.14 12.31 7.28
N ILE A 149 -18.84 12.64 7.32
CA ILE A 149 -17.77 11.71 6.97
C ILE A 149 -17.69 10.52 7.95
N LEU A 150 -18.05 10.75 9.22
CA LEU A 150 -18.07 9.71 10.25
C LEU A 150 -19.23 8.75 10.01
N GLY A 151 -20.41 9.24 9.67
CA GLY A 151 -21.55 8.41 9.25
C GLY A 151 -21.21 7.53 8.04
N LEU A 152 -20.51 8.08 7.05
CA LEU A 152 -20.01 7.31 5.91
C LEU A 152 -19.03 6.20 6.32
N ALA A 153 -18.10 6.46 7.24
CA ALA A 153 -17.14 5.45 7.72
C ALA A 153 -17.82 4.37 8.59
N ASN A 154 -18.81 4.77 9.39
CA ASN A 154 -19.61 3.87 10.24
C ASN A 154 -20.32 2.78 9.45
N THR A 155 -20.64 3.00 8.17
CA THR A 155 -21.36 2.03 7.33
C THR A 155 -20.69 0.66 7.22
N ALA A 156 -19.36 0.56 7.25
CA ALA A 156 -18.70 -0.76 7.24
C ALA A 156 -18.61 -1.36 8.64
N MET A 157 -18.52 -0.52 9.69
CA MET A 157 -18.41 -0.97 11.07
C MET A 157 -19.72 -1.58 11.55
N VAL A 158 -20.85 -0.93 11.24
CA VAL A 158 -22.19 -1.42 11.59
C VAL A 158 -22.51 -2.66 10.75
N ALA A 159 -22.22 -2.65 9.46
CA ALA A 159 -22.39 -3.80 8.58
C ALA A 159 -21.67 -5.06 9.09
N VAL A 160 -20.54 -4.97 9.80
CA VAL A 160 -19.89 -6.16 10.41
C VAL A 160 -20.66 -6.68 11.63
N THR A 161 -21.38 -5.81 12.36
CA THR A 161 -22.13 -6.16 13.57
C THR A 161 -23.56 -6.64 13.31
N THR A 162 -24.14 -6.30 12.16
CA THR A 162 -25.53 -6.60 11.78
C THR A 162 -25.68 -7.81 10.86
N VAL A 163 -24.59 -8.51 10.49
CA VAL A 163 -24.62 -9.74 9.68
C VAL A 163 -25.14 -10.95 10.48
N THR A 164 -26.38 -10.86 10.95
CA THR A 164 -27.31 -11.98 10.85
C THR A 164 -27.93 -11.93 9.45
N GLU A 165 -27.39 -12.75 8.55
CA GLU A 165 -27.88 -13.07 7.19
C GLU A 165 -29.28 -12.55 6.81
N SER A 166 -29.39 -11.46 6.03
CA SER A 166 -30.49 -11.33 5.03
C SER A 166 -30.51 -10.05 4.18
N ASN A 167 -29.83 -8.95 4.53
CA ASN A 167 -29.96 -7.72 3.72
C ASN A 167 -28.65 -6.90 3.55
N PRO A 168 -27.89 -7.10 2.46
CA PRO A 168 -26.69 -6.29 2.14
C PRO A 168 -26.98 -4.82 1.84
N LEU A 169 -28.26 -4.43 1.74
CA LEU A 169 -28.74 -3.06 1.49
C LEU A 169 -29.30 -2.38 2.75
N ALA A 170 -29.34 -3.07 3.90
CA ALA A 170 -30.00 -2.59 5.13
C ALA A 170 -29.45 -1.26 5.67
N GLU A 171 -28.26 -0.84 5.24
CA GLU A 171 -27.53 0.31 5.80
C GLU A 171 -27.10 1.35 4.75
N LEU A 172 -27.73 1.40 3.57
CA LEU A 172 -27.38 2.36 2.51
C LEU A 172 -27.58 3.86 2.86
N SER A 173 -27.98 4.19 4.08
CA SER A 173 -28.68 5.46 4.37
C SER A 173 -27.96 6.54 5.20
N PRO A 174 -26.63 6.79 5.07
CA PRO A 174 -26.09 8.10 5.48
C PRO A 174 -25.58 8.95 4.31
N GLN A 175 -25.92 8.63 3.06
CA GLN A 175 -25.53 9.49 1.93
C GLN A 175 -26.43 10.73 1.85
N GLU A 176 -25.83 11.91 1.79
CA GLU A 176 -26.57 13.18 1.72
C GLU A 176 -27.34 13.34 0.42
N PRO A 177 -28.64 13.70 0.40
CA PRO A 177 -29.43 13.79 -0.83
C PRO A 177 -28.71 14.51 -1.98
N LEU A 178 -28.79 13.94 -3.19
CA LEU A 178 -28.06 14.41 -4.38
C LEU A 178 -28.17 15.93 -4.59
N ALA A 179 -29.36 16.50 -4.39
CA ALA A 179 -29.62 17.94 -4.51
C ALA A 179 -28.72 18.82 -3.63
N ARG A 180 -28.38 18.36 -2.42
CA ARG A 180 -27.45 19.07 -1.52
C ARG A 180 -26.00 18.74 -1.86
N PHE A 181 -25.74 17.47 -2.15
CA PHE A 181 -24.38 16.99 -2.35
C PHE A 181 -23.70 17.61 -3.58
N TRP A 182 -24.42 17.89 -4.68
CA TRP A 182 -23.87 18.50 -5.90
C TRP A 182 -23.07 19.78 -5.66
N LEU A 183 -23.43 20.57 -4.63
CA LEU A 183 -22.72 21.79 -4.30
C LEU A 183 -21.29 21.52 -3.80
N ARG A 184 -21.04 20.38 -3.15
CA ARG A 184 -19.74 20.07 -2.56
C ARG A 184 -18.66 19.82 -3.63
N PRO A 185 -18.82 18.89 -4.59
CA PRO A 185 -17.88 18.75 -5.71
C PRO A 185 -17.75 20.05 -6.50
N PHE A 186 -18.83 20.81 -6.69
CA PHE A 186 -18.75 22.10 -7.40
C PHE A 186 -17.83 23.11 -6.69
N PHE A 187 -18.00 23.31 -5.38
CA PHE A 187 -17.12 24.17 -4.60
C PHE A 187 -15.67 23.69 -4.61
N LEU A 188 -15.43 22.37 -4.57
CA LEU A 188 -14.09 21.81 -4.64
C LEU A 188 -13.45 21.95 -6.02
N LEU A 189 -14.21 21.81 -7.10
CA LEU A 189 -13.72 22.08 -8.45
C LEU A 189 -13.31 23.54 -8.59
N LEU A 190 -14.15 24.47 -8.14
CA LEU A 190 -13.84 25.90 -8.14
C LEU A 190 -12.64 26.21 -7.24
N GLY A 191 -12.56 25.59 -6.06
CA GLY A 191 -11.42 25.68 -5.15
C GLY A 191 -10.13 25.18 -5.81
N GLY A 192 -10.15 24.03 -6.45
CA GLY A 192 -9.00 23.50 -7.19
C GLY A 192 -8.57 24.43 -8.33
N PHE A 193 -9.53 25.02 -9.05
CA PHE A 193 -9.25 26.00 -10.10
C PHE A 193 -8.59 27.27 -9.54
N LEU A 194 -9.09 27.81 -8.43
CA LEU A 194 -8.47 28.97 -7.77
C LEU A 194 -7.08 28.63 -7.21
N ALA A 195 -6.89 27.42 -6.71
CA ALA A 195 -5.57 26.95 -6.30
C ALA A 195 -4.60 26.88 -7.50
N ALA A 196 -5.07 26.43 -8.67
CA ALA A 196 -4.29 26.49 -9.90
C ALA A 196 -3.91 27.93 -10.30
N VAL A 197 -4.83 28.89 -10.16
CA VAL A 197 -4.56 30.32 -10.40
C VAL A 197 -3.49 30.83 -9.41
N ALA A 198 -3.63 30.50 -8.13
CA ALA A 198 -2.69 30.91 -7.09
C ALA A 198 -1.27 30.38 -7.32
N VAL A 199 -1.15 29.09 -7.67
CA VAL A 199 0.13 28.42 -7.98
C VAL A 199 0.76 28.97 -9.26
N SER A 200 -0.04 29.47 -10.21
CA SER A 200 0.46 30.06 -11.45
C SER A 200 1.16 31.40 -11.29
N LYS A 201 0.99 32.09 -10.14
CA LYS A 201 1.51 33.44 -9.85
C LYS A 201 1.31 34.43 -11.02
N PRO A 202 0.08 34.92 -11.23
CA PRO A 202 -0.27 35.76 -12.38
C PRO A 202 0.65 36.98 -12.52
N GLY A 203 1.12 37.23 -13.74
CA GLY A 203 1.99 38.36 -14.09
C GLY A 203 3.48 38.21 -13.74
N ASN A 204 3.90 37.11 -13.11
CA ASN A 204 5.31 36.85 -12.87
C ASN A 204 6.00 36.25 -14.10
N LYS A 205 6.61 37.12 -14.91
CA LYS A 205 7.30 36.74 -16.15
C LYS A 205 8.59 35.92 -15.93
N LYS A 206 9.08 35.80 -14.69
CA LYS A 206 10.29 35.00 -14.37
C LYS A 206 10.05 33.49 -14.40
N GLU A 207 8.79 33.05 -14.29
CA GLU A 207 8.42 31.63 -14.30
C GLU A 207 7.87 31.17 -15.67
N TYR A 208 8.47 31.62 -16.78
CA TYR A 208 7.97 31.29 -18.12
C TYR A 208 7.84 29.77 -18.32
N VAL A 209 6.62 29.33 -18.66
CA VAL A 209 6.30 27.95 -19.04
C VAL A 209 5.85 27.96 -20.48
N ALA A 210 6.52 27.17 -21.33
CA ALA A 210 6.12 27.00 -22.72
C ALA A 210 4.71 26.41 -22.81
N ALA A 211 3.91 26.87 -23.77
CA ALA A 211 2.59 26.31 -24.02
C ALA A 211 2.73 24.91 -24.63
N GLU A 212 2.48 23.86 -23.84
CA GLU A 212 2.40 22.48 -24.33
C GLU A 212 1.08 22.22 -25.10
N HIS A 213 1.00 21.05 -25.75
CA HIS A 213 -0.15 20.54 -26.50
C HIS A 213 -1.48 20.77 -25.78
N THR A 214 -2.18 21.83 -26.15
CA THR A 214 -3.34 22.34 -25.42
C THR A 214 -4.55 21.41 -25.54
N THR A 215 -4.68 20.67 -26.66
CA THR A 215 -5.78 19.73 -26.90
C THR A 215 -5.78 18.54 -25.94
N ARG A 216 -4.62 17.92 -25.68
CA ARG A 216 -4.52 16.79 -24.73
C ARG A 216 -4.93 17.22 -23.31
N ASN A 217 -4.49 18.39 -22.86
CA ASN A 217 -4.80 18.88 -21.52
C ASN A 217 -6.30 19.21 -21.38
N TRP A 218 -6.92 19.81 -22.39
CA TRP A 218 -8.37 20.02 -22.41
C TRP A 218 -9.16 18.71 -22.43
N LEU A 219 -8.71 17.69 -23.17
CA LEU A 219 -9.34 16.37 -23.16
C LEU A 219 -9.26 15.71 -21.78
N LEU A 220 -8.11 15.81 -21.10
CA LEU A 220 -7.95 15.29 -19.74
C LEU A 220 -8.86 16.01 -18.75
N ILE A 221 -8.90 17.35 -18.79
CA ILE A 221 -9.79 18.15 -17.94
C ILE A 221 -11.26 17.81 -18.22
N GLY A 222 -11.67 17.76 -19.48
CA GLY A 222 -13.03 17.38 -19.88
C GLY A 222 -13.40 15.98 -19.39
N GLY A 223 -12.50 15.01 -19.54
CA GLY A 223 -12.67 13.66 -19.02
C GLY A 223 -12.81 13.62 -17.50
N LEU A 224 -12.03 14.40 -16.76
CA LEU A 224 -12.10 14.49 -15.30
C LEU A 224 -13.38 15.21 -14.81
N ILE A 225 -13.86 16.22 -15.54
CA ILE A 225 -15.16 16.86 -15.27
C ILE A 225 -16.29 15.84 -15.46
N VAL A 226 -16.28 15.10 -16.58
CA VAL A 226 -17.26 14.04 -16.83
C VAL A 226 -17.17 12.97 -15.74
N ALA A 227 -15.97 12.54 -15.36
CA ALA A 227 -15.77 11.59 -14.27
C ALA A 227 -16.33 12.13 -12.94
N THR A 228 -16.10 13.40 -12.61
CA THR A 228 -16.67 14.06 -11.43
C THR A 228 -18.19 14.02 -11.45
N ILE A 229 -18.80 14.43 -12.56
CA ILE A 229 -20.26 14.45 -12.73
C ILE A 229 -20.85 13.06 -12.59
N LEU A 230 -20.29 12.07 -13.29
CA LEU A 230 -20.72 10.69 -13.15
C LEU A 230 -20.58 10.26 -11.69
N LEU A 231 -19.41 10.52 -11.09
CA LEU A 231 -19.10 10.19 -9.69
C LEU A 231 -20.13 10.74 -8.72
N THR A 232 -20.59 11.97 -8.94
CA THR A 232 -21.62 12.63 -8.14
C THR A 232 -23.02 12.04 -8.38
N VAL A 233 -23.42 11.85 -9.64
CA VAL A 233 -24.79 11.41 -10.01
C VAL A 233 -25.05 9.96 -9.60
N PHE A 234 -24.09 9.07 -9.87
CA PHE A 234 -24.28 7.63 -9.72
C PHE A 234 -23.67 7.06 -8.44
N ARG A 235 -23.26 7.90 -7.47
CA ARG A 235 -22.61 7.42 -6.24
C ARG A 235 -23.43 6.35 -5.48
N GLU A 236 -24.75 6.52 -5.43
CA GLU A 236 -25.68 5.60 -4.76
C GLU A 236 -25.82 4.33 -5.59
N ALA A 237 -26.13 4.49 -6.88
CA ALA A 237 -26.27 3.39 -7.83
C ALA A 237 -25.03 2.49 -7.92
N TRP A 238 -23.81 3.04 -7.88
CA TRP A 238 -22.59 2.22 -7.86
C TRP A 238 -22.32 1.56 -6.51
N SER A 239 -22.65 2.24 -5.40
CA SER A 239 -22.55 1.64 -4.08
C SER A 239 -23.46 0.40 -4.00
N GLU A 240 -24.70 0.53 -4.48
CA GLU A 240 -25.67 -0.56 -4.62
C GLU A 240 -25.19 -1.65 -5.57
N ALA A 241 -24.72 -1.29 -6.76
CA ALA A 241 -24.24 -2.25 -7.75
C ALA A 241 -23.09 -3.12 -7.19
N ILE A 242 -22.16 -2.51 -6.46
CA ILE A 242 -21.07 -3.25 -5.80
C ILE A 242 -21.62 -4.07 -4.64
N LEU A 243 -22.57 -3.55 -3.84
CA LEU A 243 -23.23 -4.29 -2.77
C LEU A 243 -24.16 -5.42 -3.22
N LEU A 244 -24.46 -5.53 -4.52
CA LEU A 244 -25.19 -6.63 -5.14
C LEU A 244 -24.28 -7.58 -5.94
N MET A 245 -23.06 -7.18 -6.26
CA MET A 245 -22.10 -7.97 -7.03
C MET A 245 -21.68 -9.27 -6.30
N ASN A 246 -21.18 -10.28 -6.99
CA ASN A 246 -20.57 -11.44 -6.33
C ASN A 246 -19.43 -11.03 -5.38
N GLY A 247 -19.41 -11.54 -4.14
CA GLY A 247 -18.38 -11.22 -3.13
C GLY A 247 -16.94 -11.48 -3.60
N ASN A 248 -16.70 -12.46 -4.46
CA ASN A 248 -15.38 -12.72 -5.04
C ASN A 248 -14.92 -11.56 -5.94
N LEU A 249 -15.82 -11.04 -6.78
CA LEU A 249 -15.53 -9.89 -7.64
C LEU A 249 -15.34 -8.63 -6.80
N ARG A 250 -16.16 -8.41 -5.76
CA ARG A 250 -15.96 -7.31 -4.80
C ARG A 250 -14.59 -7.37 -4.14
N PHE A 251 -14.13 -8.55 -3.77
CA PHE A 251 -12.80 -8.73 -3.18
C PHE A 251 -11.69 -8.35 -4.16
N VAL A 252 -11.78 -8.82 -5.42
CA VAL A 252 -10.81 -8.43 -6.46
C VAL A 252 -10.82 -6.92 -6.70
N LEU A 253 -11.99 -6.30 -6.77
CA LEU A 253 -12.10 -4.84 -6.87
C LEU A 253 -11.51 -4.13 -5.64
N ALA A 254 -11.72 -4.66 -4.42
CA ALA A 254 -11.13 -4.12 -3.21
C ALA A 254 -9.58 -4.18 -3.25
N LEU A 255 -9.00 -5.24 -3.82
CA LEU A 255 -7.54 -5.32 -4.06
C LEU A 255 -7.07 -4.17 -4.95
N PHE A 256 -7.76 -3.92 -6.07
CA PHE A 256 -7.41 -2.84 -7.00
C PHE A 256 -7.63 -1.44 -6.39
N VAL A 257 -8.73 -1.23 -5.67
CA VAL A 257 -9.05 0.04 -5.02
C VAL A 257 -8.01 0.38 -3.95
N ALA A 258 -7.68 -0.57 -3.06
CA ALA A 258 -6.66 -0.36 -2.03
C ALA A 258 -5.27 -0.12 -2.65
N THR A 259 -4.89 -0.91 -3.67
CA THR A 259 -3.60 -0.76 -4.36
C THR A 259 -3.51 0.59 -5.09
N GLY A 260 -4.58 0.98 -5.81
CA GLY A 260 -4.66 2.25 -6.51
C GLY A 260 -4.63 3.44 -5.55
N PHE A 261 -5.34 3.35 -4.44
CA PHE A 261 -5.27 4.34 -3.37
C PHE A 261 -3.85 4.46 -2.81
N GLY A 262 -3.19 3.34 -2.50
CA GLY A 262 -1.79 3.31 -2.08
C GLY A 262 -0.84 3.96 -3.10
N LEU A 263 -1.04 3.70 -4.40
CA LEU A 263 -0.27 4.32 -5.47
C LEU A 263 -0.43 5.85 -5.48
N LEU A 264 -1.67 6.33 -5.40
CA LEU A 264 -1.96 7.77 -5.38
C LEU A 264 -1.40 8.44 -4.12
N CYS A 265 -1.61 7.86 -2.94
CA CYS A 265 -1.03 8.35 -1.70
C CYS A 265 0.50 8.36 -1.73
N GLY A 266 1.12 7.30 -2.24
CA GLY A 266 2.57 7.23 -2.40
C GLY A 266 3.11 8.32 -3.33
N MET A 267 2.45 8.55 -4.46
CA MET A 267 2.79 9.65 -5.37
C MET A 267 2.68 11.01 -4.69
N PHE A 268 1.58 11.27 -3.98
CA PHE A 268 1.35 12.53 -3.26
C PHE A 268 2.42 12.78 -2.18
N ILE A 269 2.69 11.76 -1.36
CA ILE A 269 3.68 11.83 -0.29
C ILE A 269 5.08 12.03 -0.83
N GLU A 270 5.46 11.31 -1.90
CA GLU A 270 6.77 11.50 -2.51
C GLU A 270 6.91 12.93 -3.03
N VAL A 271 5.98 13.39 -3.87
CA VAL A 271 6.08 14.69 -4.55
C VAL A 271 6.13 15.85 -3.56
N LEU A 272 5.28 15.82 -2.53
CA LEU A 272 5.05 16.96 -1.65
C LEU A 272 5.90 16.93 -0.38
N LEU A 273 6.11 15.75 0.21
CA LEU A 273 6.71 15.63 1.54
C LEU A 273 8.15 15.10 1.49
N ILE A 274 8.41 14.09 0.65
CA ILE A 274 9.72 13.41 0.64
C ILE A 274 10.69 14.08 -0.33
N ARG A 275 10.24 14.45 -1.54
CA ARG A 275 11.10 15.03 -2.59
C ARG A 275 11.87 16.27 -2.14
N PRO A 276 11.27 17.23 -1.42
CA PRO A 276 12.01 18.39 -0.94
C PRO A 276 13.12 18.05 0.06
N LEU A 277 13.07 16.84 0.64
CA LEU A 277 13.95 16.37 1.69
C LEU A 277 14.98 15.34 1.20
N TYR A 278 15.06 15.02 -0.09
CA TYR A 278 16.03 14.02 -0.61
C TYR A 278 17.49 14.35 -0.30
N THR A 279 17.82 15.63 -0.17
CA THR A 279 19.17 16.09 0.23
C THR A 279 19.42 15.98 1.74
N ARG A 280 18.41 15.59 2.53
CA ARG A 280 18.36 15.66 3.98
C ARG A 280 17.83 14.35 4.59
N SER A 281 18.57 13.26 4.44
CA SER A 281 18.12 11.89 4.80
C SER A 281 17.52 11.74 6.20
N PHE A 282 18.08 12.42 7.21
CA PHE A 282 17.54 12.39 8.58
C PHE A 282 16.11 12.97 8.67
N PHE A 283 15.84 14.05 7.94
CA PHE A 283 14.52 14.68 7.93
C PHE A 283 13.47 13.81 7.23
N ILE A 284 13.88 12.94 6.31
CA ILE A 284 12.97 11.96 5.69
C ILE A 284 12.46 10.95 6.72
N VAL A 285 13.34 10.47 7.60
CA VAL A 285 12.94 9.58 8.70
C VAL A 285 11.94 10.28 9.62
N LEU A 286 12.24 11.50 10.05
CA LEU A 286 11.34 12.27 10.91
C LEU A 286 9.98 12.56 10.23
N MET A 287 10.01 12.93 8.96
CA MET A 287 8.80 13.16 8.15
C MET A 287 7.95 11.89 8.06
N THR A 288 8.56 10.75 7.76
CA THR A 288 7.82 9.49 7.63
C THR A 288 7.31 8.95 8.96
N LEU A 289 8.02 9.19 10.08
CA LEU A 289 7.47 8.94 11.42
C LEU A 289 6.25 9.81 11.71
N GLY A 290 6.32 11.11 11.39
CA GLY A 290 5.19 12.03 11.52
C GLY A 290 3.98 11.60 10.70
N ILE A 291 4.19 11.24 9.43
CA ILE A 291 3.13 10.71 8.54
C ILE A 291 2.52 9.44 9.13
N SER A 292 3.34 8.54 9.70
CA SER A 292 2.85 7.32 10.34
C SER A 292 1.83 7.63 11.45
N PHE A 293 2.15 8.58 12.33
CA PHE A 293 1.25 9.01 13.40
C PHE A 293 -0.02 9.66 12.85
N VAL A 294 0.10 10.56 11.86
CA VAL A 294 -1.07 11.21 11.24
C VAL A 294 -2.01 10.17 10.63
N ILE A 295 -1.49 9.17 9.92
CA ILE A 295 -2.31 8.10 9.32
C ILE A 295 -2.99 7.28 10.40
N LYS A 296 -2.25 6.89 11.45
CA LYS A 296 -2.79 6.10 12.56
C LYS A 296 -3.91 6.84 13.30
N GLU A 297 -3.72 8.12 13.61
CA GLU A 297 -4.75 8.94 14.25
C GLU A 297 -5.94 9.19 13.32
N THR A 298 -5.70 9.39 12.02
CA THR A 298 -6.79 9.52 11.03
C THR A 298 -7.64 8.26 10.97
N ILE A 299 -7.00 7.08 11.00
CA ILE A 299 -7.71 5.80 11.00
C ILE A 299 -8.52 5.62 12.29
N GLN A 300 -7.94 5.92 13.44
CA GLN A 300 -8.66 5.84 14.73
C GLN A 300 -9.82 6.83 14.79
N PHE A 301 -9.68 8.01 14.19
CA PHE A 301 -10.74 9.00 14.10
C PHE A 301 -11.90 8.53 13.21
N LEU A 302 -11.60 7.96 12.03
CA LEU A 302 -12.63 7.54 11.07
C LEU A 302 -13.24 6.17 11.38
N TRP A 303 -12.44 5.19 11.80
CA TRP A 303 -12.84 3.80 12.00
C TRP A 303 -12.74 3.32 13.45
N THR A 304 -12.57 4.22 14.42
CA THR A 304 -12.38 3.88 15.84
C THR A 304 -11.12 3.02 16.10
N PRO A 305 -10.71 2.83 17.37
CA PRO A 305 -9.53 2.02 17.67
C PRO A 305 -9.79 0.50 17.72
N LEU A 306 -11.00 0.05 17.33
CA LEU A 306 -11.40 -1.35 17.43
C LEU A 306 -10.80 -2.23 16.32
N ALA A 307 -10.79 -3.54 16.58
CA ALA A 307 -10.39 -4.54 15.61
C ALA A 307 -11.59 -5.05 14.81
N TYR A 308 -11.53 -4.92 13.49
CA TYR A 308 -12.56 -5.39 12.56
C TYR A 308 -12.16 -6.69 11.89
N LYS A 309 -13.08 -7.65 11.87
CA LYS A 309 -12.89 -8.91 11.15
C LYS A 309 -13.49 -8.81 9.77
N MET A 310 -12.67 -8.95 8.74
CA MET A 310 -13.14 -9.07 7.37
C MET A 310 -13.64 -10.49 7.11
N VAL A 311 -14.84 -10.62 6.55
CA VAL A 311 -15.37 -11.91 6.09
C VAL A 311 -14.55 -12.38 4.89
N ARG A 312 -14.21 -13.67 4.86
CA ARG A 312 -13.47 -14.24 3.73
C ARG A 312 -14.31 -14.20 2.46
N PRO A 313 -13.70 -14.00 1.27
CA PRO A 313 -14.42 -14.10 0.01
C PRO A 313 -15.07 -15.48 -0.14
N PRO A 314 -16.25 -15.58 -0.79
CA PRO A 314 -16.97 -16.84 -0.98
C PRO A 314 -16.12 -18.02 -1.48
N LEU A 315 -15.14 -17.76 -2.35
CA LEU A 315 -14.17 -18.74 -2.87
C LEU A 315 -13.38 -19.49 -1.77
N PHE A 316 -13.25 -18.90 -0.58
CA PHE A 316 -12.48 -19.41 0.55
C PHE A 316 -13.33 -19.61 1.82
N ALA A 317 -14.65 -19.49 1.70
CA ALA A 317 -15.57 -19.44 2.84
C ALA A 317 -16.58 -20.59 2.87
N ALA A 318 -16.72 -21.38 1.80
CA ALA A 318 -17.70 -22.47 1.77
C ALA A 318 -17.39 -23.51 2.85
N PRO A 319 -18.37 -23.91 3.69
CA PRO A 319 -18.14 -24.88 4.74
C PRO A 319 -17.81 -26.24 4.13
N GLY A 320 -16.64 -26.80 4.47
CA GLY A 320 -16.20 -28.07 3.92
C GLY A 320 -14.70 -28.29 4.03
N LYS A 321 -14.29 -29.53 3.75
CA LYS A 321 -12.90 -29.95 3.67
C LYS A 321 -12.69 -30.62 2.31
N ALA A 322 -11.93 -29.97 1.44
CA ALA A 322 -11.53 -30.56 0.18
C ALA A 322 -10.41 -31.59 0.40
N GLU A 323 -10.50 -32.73 -0.29
CA GLU A 323 -9.44 -33.74 -0.25
C GLU A 323 -8.32 -33.46 -1.25
N THR A 324 -8.66 -32.82 -2.37
CA THR A 324 -7.71 -32.48 -3.44
C THR A 324 -7.86 -31.04 -3.90
N VAL A 325 -6.85 -30.50 -4.59
CA VAL A 325 -6.91 -29.15 -5.17
C VAL A 325 -8.01 -29.05 -6.23
N ALA A 326 -8.26 -30.12 -6.98
CA ALA A 326 -9.32 -30.17 -7.98
C ALA A 326 -10.71 -30.10 -7.34
N ASP A 327 -10.92 -30.85 -6.25
CA ASP A 327 -12.13 -30.81 -5.43
C ASP A 327 -12.36 -29.42 -4.81
N TRP A 328 -11.29 -28.80 -4.29
CA TRP A 328 -11.36 -27.42 -3.81
C TRP A 328 -11.76 -26.41 -4.90
N LEU A 329 -11.22 -26.54 -6.11
CA LEU A 329 -11.51 -25.62 -7.22
C LEU A 329 -12.99 -25.66 -7.63
N LEU A 330 -13.63 -26.83 -7.50
CA LEU A 330 -15.04 -27.02 -7.83
C LEU A 330 -15.96 -26.58 -6.68
N ASN A 331 -15.60 -26.90 -5.44
CA ASN A 331 -16.49 -26.74 -4.28
C ASN A 331 -16.19 -25.50 -3.42
N SER A 332 -15.09 -24.79 -3.66
CA SER A 332 -14.68 -23.57 -2.94
C SER A 332 -14.57 -23.73 -1.41
N ASN A 333 -14.23 -24.93 -0.97
CA ASN A 333 -14.15 -25.30 0.46
C ASN A 333 -13.19 -24.39 1.26
N ALA A 334 -13.52 -24.12 2.52
CA ALA A 334 -12.71 -23.27 3.40
C ALA A 334 -11.39 -23.92 3.84
N THR A 335 -11.29 -25.25 3.75
CA THR A 335 -10.10 -26.01 4.13
C THR A 335 -9.73 -27.06 3.08
N LEU A 336 -8.43 -27.34 2.97
CA LEU A 336 -7.84 -28.33 2.06
C LEU A 336 -6.98 -29.31 2.87
N ASN A 337 -7.04 -30.60 2.55
CA ASN A 337 -6.16 -31.60 3.10
C ASN A 337 -4.80 -31.61 2.36
N ILE A 338 -3.72 -31.32 3.06
CA ILE A 338 -2.36 -31.34 2.52
C ILE A 338 -1.54 -32.32 3.35
N PHE A 339 -1.17 -33.47 2.79
CA PHE A 339 -0.41 -34.53 3.49
C PHE A 339 -1.00 -34.93 4.85
N GLY A 340 -2.34 -35.04 4.95
CA GLY A 340 -3.03 -35.40 6.20
C GLY A 340 -3.29 -34.22 7.14
N VAL A 341 -2.93 -32.99 6.74
CA VAL A 341 -3.15 -31.76 7.51
C VAL A 341 -4.30 -30.96 6.91
N THR A 342 -5.32 -30.65 7.72
CA THR A 342 -6.35 -29.68 7.36
C THR A 342 -5.77 -28.26 7.41
N PHE A 343 -5.68 -27.60 6.25
CA PHE A 343 -5.09 -26.28 6.09
C PHE A 343 -6.09 -25.28 5.48
N PRO A 344 -6.22 -24.05 6.02
CA PRO A 344 -7.16 -23.06 5.46
C PRO A 344 -6.77 -22.62 4.05
N THR A 345 -7.74 -22.58 3.14
CA THR A 345 -7.49 -22.28 1.71
C THR A 345 -7.10 -20.81 1.49
N TYR A 346 -7.61 -19.88 2.30
CA TYR A 346 -7.20 -18.48 2.26
C TYR A 346 -5.70 -18.27 2.55
N ARG A 347 -5.07 -19.12 3.36
CA ARG A 347 -3.63 -19.04 3.60
C ARG A 347 -2.81 -19.42 2.36
N LEU A 348 -3.32 -20.32 1.53
CA LEU A 348 -2.72 -20.63 0.23
C LEU A 348 -2.80 -19.44 -0.72
N PHE A 349 -3.90 -18.68 -0.68
CA PHE A 349 -4.01 -17.42 -1.43
C PHE A 349 -2.96 -16.39 -0.97
N ILE A 350 -2.74 -16.24 0.34
CA ILE A 350 -1.69 -15.34 0.86
C ILE A 350 -0.30 -15.77 0.38
N ILE A 351 -0.01 -17.07 0.42
CA ILE A 351 1.25 -17.61 -0.10
C ILE A 351 1.37 -17.29 -1.59
N LEU A 352 0.34 -17.59 -2.38
CA LEU A 352 0.31 -17.32 -3.81
C LEU A 352 0.50 -15.83 -4.12
N LEU A 353 -0.17 -14.93 -3.37
CA LEU A 353 -0.05 -13.49 -3.54
C LEU A 353 1.37 -13.00 -3.25
N GLY A 354 2.01 -13.48 -2.18
CA GLY A 354 3.41 -13.16 -1.87
C GLY A 354 4.37 -13.61 -2.97
N PHE A 355 4.21 -14.84 -3.49
CA PHE A 355 5.00 -15.33 -4.62
C PHE A 355 4.73 -14.55 -5.91
N LEU A 356 3.48 -14.18 -6.19
CA LEU A 356 3.12 -13.37 -7.34
C LEU A 356 3.76 -11.98 -7.26
N MET A 357 3.73 -11.34 -6.09
CA MET A 357 4.42 -10.07 -5.85
C MET A 357 5.94 -10.19 -6.04
N PHE A 358 6.54 -11.32 -5.65
CA PHE A 358 7.97 -11.58 -5.85
C PHE A 358 8.30 -11.72 -7.35
N ILE A 359 7.51 -12.50 -8.08
CA ILE A 359 7.64 -12.65 -9.54
C ILE A 359 7.45 -11.29 -10.21
N PHE A 360 6.44 -10.53 -9.80
CA PHE A 360 6.16 -9.19 -10.33
C PHE A 360 7.35 -8.25 -10.16
N ILE A 361 7.92 -8.11 -8.95
CA ILE A 361 9.11 -7.27 -8.73
C ILE A 361 10.29 -7.80 -9.54
N THR A 362 10.50 -9.11 -9.56
CA THR A 362 11.63 -9.70 -10.29
C THR A 362 11.54 -9.40 -11.77
N LEU A 363 10.36 -9.54 -12.38
CA LEU A 363 10.13 -9.21 -13.78
C LEU A 363 10.24 -7.70 -14.02
N LEU A 364 9.63 -6.87 -13.16
CA LEU A 364 9.72 -5.42 -13.23
C LEU A 364 11.19 -4.98 -13.24
N MET A 365 11.99 -5.46 -12.30
CA MET A 365 13.39 -5.09 -12.21
C MET A 365 14.17 -5.70 -13.38
N THR A 366 14.12 -7.00 -13.63
CA THR A 366 15.07 -7.64 -14.56
C THR A 366 14.67 -7.61 -16.04
N LYS A 367 13.36 -7.58 -16.35
CA LYS A 367 12.85 -7.79 -17.72
C LYS A 367 12.20 -6.55 -18.33
N THR A 368 11.95 -5.48 -17.59
CA THR A 368 11.30 -4.28 -18.13
C THR A 368 12.28 -3.13 -18.40
N ARG A 369 11.91 -2.25 -19.35
CA ARG A 369 12.62 -0.99 -19.61
C ARG A 369 12.68 -0.11 -18.37
N LEU A 370 11.57 -0.06 -17.62
CA LEU A 370 11.50 0.69 -16.38
C LEU A 370 12.55 0.19 -15.38
N GLY A 371 12.69 -1.11 -15.20
CA GLY A 371 13.73 -1.69 -14.33
C GLY A 371 15.16 -1.35 -14.76
N MET A 372 15.43 -1.27 -16.07
CA MET A 372 16.73 -0.81 -16.59
C MET A 372 16.99 0.66 -16.28
N VAL A 373 16.01 1.52 -16.57
CA VAL A 373 16.07 2.96 -16.27
C VAL A 373 16.25 3.21 -14.78
N ILE A 374 15.54 2.47 -13.94
CA ILE A 374 15.67 2.53 -12.49
C ILE A 374 17.12 2.22 -12.06
N ARG A 375 17.70 1.10 -12.52
CA ARG A 375 19.07 0.74 -12.13
C ARG A 375 20.09 1.75 -12.65
N ALA A 376 19.94 2.20 -13.89
CA ALA A 376 20.83 3.20 -14.46
C ALA A 376 20.72 4.52 -13.71
N GLY A 377 19.51 4.97 -13.39
CA GLY A 377 19.26 6.25 -12.71
C GLY A 377 19.70 6.27 -11.25
N VAL A 378 19.88 5.11 -10.62
CA VAL A 378 20.47 5.01 -9.27
C VAL A 378 22.00 5.02 -9.33
N GLN A 379 22.60 4.49 -10.41
CA GLN A 379 24.05 4.47 -10.59
C GLN A 379 24.60 5.82 -11.07
N ASP A 380 23.94 6.39 -12.08
CA ASP A 380 24.33 7.65 -12.70
C ASP A 380 23.06 8.41 -13.16
N PRO A 381 22.43 9.19 -12.26
CA PRO A 381 21.26 10.00 -12.61
C PRO A 381 21.55 10.99 -13.75
N GLU A 382 22.75 11.58 -13.79
CA GLU A 382 23.13 12.61 -14.76
C GLU A 382 23.18 12.05 -16.18
N MET A 383 23.75 10.85 -16.35
CA MET A 383 23.74 10.13 -17.63
C MET A 383 22.31 9.81 -18.10
N VAL A 384 21.42 9.37 -17.20
CA VAL A 384 20.03 9.06 -17.54
C VAL A 384 19.24 10.32 -17.93
N GLU A 385 19.48 11.44 -17.24
CA GLU A 385 18.89 12.73 -17.59
C GLU A 385 19.40 13.25 -18.94
N ALA A 386 20.68 13.03 -19.27
CA ALA A 386 21.25 13.37 -20.57
C ALA A 386 20.64 12.59 -21.75
N LEU A 387 20.10 11.38 -21.48
CA LEU A 387 19.32 10.60 -22.45
C LEU A 387 17.86 11.08 -22.58
N GLY A 388 17.49 12.17 -21.90
CA GLY A 388 16.15 12.77 -21.95
C GLY A 388 15.11 12.08 -21.06
N ILE A 389 15.55 11.21 -20.14
CA ILE A 389 14.65 10.49 -19.24
C ILE A 389 14.55 11.25 -17.91
N ASN A 390 13.31 11.58 -17.51
CA ASN A 390 13.07 12.28 -16.24
C ASN A 390 13.20 11.32 -15.05
N VAL A 391 14.37 11.31 -14.42
CA VAL A 391 14.68 10.46 -13.24
C VAL A 391 13.73 10.75 -12.08
N ARG A 392 13.32 12.01 -11.88
CA ARG A 392 12.41 12.40 -10.79
C ARG A 392 11.06 11.69 -10.91
N SER A 393 10.49 11.64 -12.11
CA SER A 393 9.23 10.92 -12.36
C SER A 393 9.38 9.41 -12.15
N VAL A 394 10.55 8.85 -12.47
CA VAL A 394 10.85 7.43 -12.20
C VAL A 394 10.88 7.17 -10.70
N PHE A 395 11.53 8.02 -9.90
CA PHE A 395 11.54 7.90 -8.44
C PHE A 395 10.15 8.07 -7.82
N THR A 396 9.34 9.00 -8.30
CA THR A 396 7.92 9.11 -7.91
C THR A 396 7.17 7.81 -8.16
N PHE A 397 7.32 7.24 -9.36
CA PHE A 397 6.64 6.01 -9.73
C PHE A 397 7.08 4.83 -8.86
N VAL A 398 8.39 4.70 -8.61
CA VAL A 398 8.96 3.67 -7.74
C VAL A 398 8.45 3.79 -6.31
N PHE A 399 8.45 5.01 -5.76
CA PHE A 399 7.93 5.26 -4.42
C PHE A 399 6.44 4.92 -4.35
N ALA A 400 5.65 5.42 -5.30
CA ALA A 400 4.22 5.14 -5.42
C ALA A 400 3.93 3.64 -5.53
N LEU A 401 4.69 2.91 -6.35
CA LEU A 401 4.56 1.47 -6.49
C LEU A 401 4.91 0.74 -5.19
N GLY A 402 5.96 1.16 -4.49
CA GLY A 402 6.31 0.59 -3.19
C GLY A 402 5.17 0.73 -2.18
N ILE A 403 4.54 1.91 -2.09
CA ILE A 403 3.37 2.13 -1.23
C ILE A 403 2.15 1.31 -1.69
N ALA A 404 1.92 1.23 -3.00
CA ALA A 404 0.85 0.42 -3.58
C ALA A 404 0.99 -1.07 -3.22
N MET A 405 2.21 -1.60 -3.23
CA MET A 405 2.50 -2.98 -2.84
C MET A 405 2.24 -3.22 -1.35
N ALA A 406 2.58 -2.25 -0.48
CA ALA A 406 2.23 -2.34 0.94
C ALA A 406 0.70 -2.34 1.13
N ALA A 407 -0.01 -1.45 0.44
CA ALA A 407 -1.47 -1.39 0.51
C ALA A 407 -2.13 -2.70 0.01
N LEU A 408 -1.63 -3.28 -1.10
CA LEU A 408 -2.03 -4.59 -1.62
C LEU A 408 -1.84 -5.70 -0.59
N GLY A 409 -0.68 -5.71 0.09
CA GLY A 409 -0.41 -6.63 1.18
C GLY A 409 -1.40 -6.49 2.33
N GLY A 410 -1.79 -5.25 2.66
CA GLY A 410 -2.74 -4.93 3.71
C GLY A 410 -4.12 -5.53 3.49
N ILE A 411 -4.73 -5.24 2.33
CA ILE A 411 -6.03 -5.83 1.96
C ILE A 411 -5.94 -7.34 1.74
N GLY A 412 -4.83 -7.84 1.19
CA GLY A 412 -4.58 -9.28 1.08
C GLY A 412 -4.51 -9.98 2.44
N ALA A 413 -4.05 -9.29 3.48
CA ALA A 413 -3.97 -9.82 4.83
C ALA A 413 -5.30 -9.73 5.61
N ALA A 414 -6.17 -8.77 5.28
CA ALA A 414 -7.36 -8.42 6.07
C ALA A 414 -8.35 -9.59 6.35
N PRO A 415 -8.59 -10.56 5.47
CA PRO A 415 -9.41 -11.74 5.80
C PRO A 415 -8.70 -12.81 6.67
N PHE A 416 -7.38 -12.65 6.89
CA PHE A 416 -6.56 -13.54 7.72
C PHE A 416 -6.24 -12.93 9.09
N ILE A 417 -5.94 -11.63 9.14
CA ILE A 417 -5.69 -10.88 10.37
C ILE A 417 -6.75 -9.80 10.57
N PRO A 418 -7.19 -9.52 11.80
CA PRO A 418 -8.07 -8.40 12.07
C PRO A 418 -7.48 -7.07 11.59
N VAL A 419 -8.32 -6.22 11.01
CA VAL A 419 -8.00 -4.86 10.60
C VAL A 419 -8.09 -3.97 11.84
N GLN A 420 -6.95 -3.50 12.33
CA GLN A 420 -6.86 -2.72 13.57
C GLN A 420 -5.73 -1.67 13.48
N PRO A 421 -5.76 -0.56 14.25
CA PRO A 421 -4.80 0.52 14.07
C PRO A 421 -3.35 0.18 14.46
N LEU A 422 -3.14 -0.85 15.28
CA LEU A 422 -1.80 -1.30 15.69
C LEU A 422 -1.15 -2.26 14.68
N MET A 423 -1.89 -2.75 13.67
CA MET A 423 -1.32 -3.71 12.72
C MET A 423 -0.15 -3.11 11.93
N GLY A 424 -0.20 -1.80 11.63
CA GLY A 424 0.86 -1.14 10.87
C GLY A 424 2.22 -1.22 11.57
N ASP A 425 2.26 -0.94 12.86
CA ASP A 425 3.49 -0.96 13.68
C ASP A 425 4.08 -2.39 13.77
N GLN A 426 3.21 -3.38 13.99
CA GLN A 426 3.61 -4.79 14.11
C GLN A 426 4.25 -5.32 12.83
N TYR A 427 3.63 -5.05 11.68
CA TYR A 427 4.13 -5.51 10.40
C TYR A 427 5.28 -4.64 9.86
N GLN A 428 5.36 -3.36 10.22
CA GLN A 428 6.51 -2.51 9.90
C GLN A 428 7.81 -3.07 10.48
N MET A 429 7.79 -3.47 11.75
CA MET A 429 8.96 -4.04 12.41
C MET A 429 9.42 -5.32 11.71
N GLN A 430 8.49 -6.23 11.40
CA GLN A 430 8.80 -7.47 10.68
C GLN A 430 9.30 -7.20 9.26
N GLY A 431 8.76 -6.17 8.60
CA GLY A 431 9.24 -5.68 7.31
C GLY A 431 10.69 -5.20 7.38
N PHE A 432 11.06 -4.39 8.37
CA PHE A 432 12.45 -3.95 8.58
C PHE A 432 13.38 -5.13 8.84
N ILE A 433 13.02 -6.02 9.77
CA ILE A 433 13.81 -7.21 10.07
C ILE A 433 14.05 -8.04 8.80
N THR A 434 13.01 -8.21 7.99
CA THR A 434 13.07 -8.92 6.71
C THR A 434 14.06 -8.29 5.72
N VAL A 435 13.99 -6.96 5.54
CA VAL A 435 14.91 -6.24 4.64
C VAL A 435 16.36 -6.32 5.14
N VAL A 436 16.56 -6.19 6.45
CA VAL A 436 17.87 -6.25 7.09
C VAL A 436 18.48 -7.65 6.95
N ILE A 437 17.70 -8.71 7.23
CA ILE A 437 18.14 -10.11 7.03
C ILE A 437 18.44 -10.37 5.55
N GLY A 438 17.55 -9.95 4.65
CA GLY A 438 17.69 -10.15 3.22
C GLY A 438 18.88 -9.41 2.62
N GLY A 439 19.26 -8.29 3.21
CA GLY A 439 20.22 -7.33 2.68
C GLY A 439 19.49 -6.18 2.02
N MET A 440 19.81 -4.98 2.49
CA MET A 440 19.19 -3.75 2.05
C MET A 440 19.31 -3.59 0.53
N GLY A 441 18.16 -3.37 -0.14
CA GLY A 441 18.07 -3.19 -1.59
C GLY A 441 18.10 -4.46 -2.45
N SER A 442 18.14 -5.65 -1.84
CA SER A 442 18.00 -6.92 -2.58
C SER A 442 16.57 -7.45 -2.49
N TYR A 443 15.77 -7.32 -3.54
CA TYR A 443 14.39 -7.86 -3.56
C TYR A 443 14.36 -9.40 -3.45
N VAL A 444 15.35 -10.10 -4.01
CA VAL A 444 15.53 -11.56 -3.82
C VAL A 444 15.91 -11.89 -2.38
N GLY A 445 16.82 -11.09 -1.82
CA GLY A 445 17.21 -11.24 -0.43
C GLY A 445 16.06 -11.03 0.54
N ALA A 446 15.26 -9.98 0.33
CA ALA A 446 14.07 -9.71 1.12
C ALA A 446 13.06 -10.86 1.04
N PHE A 447 12.84 -11.46 -0.14
CA PHE A 447 11.97 -12.63 -0.27
C PHE A 447 12.46 -13.84 0.55
N ILE A 448 13.73 -14.21 0.41
CA ILE A 448 14.32 -15.33 1.15
C ILE A 448 14.36 -15.04 2.65
N GLY A 449 14.70 -13.81 3.02
CA GLY A 449 14.70 -13.31 4.39
C GLY A 449 13.30 -13.41 5.01
N ALA A 450 12.26 -13.01 4.27
CA ALA A 450 10.88 -13.07 4.72
C ALA A 450 10.43 -14.52 4.97
N LEU A 451 10.73 -15.43 4.03
CA LEU A 451 10.41 -16.85 4.17
C LEU A 451 11.13 -17.48 5.36
N THR A 452 12.40 -17.14 5.55
CA THR A 452 13.19 -17.64 6.70
C THR A 452 12.62 -17.09 8.01
N LEU A 453 12.30 -15.80 8.05
CA LEU A 453 11.70 -15.15 9.21
C LEU A 453 10.33 -15.72 9.55
N GLY A 454 9.48 -15.95 8.55
CA GLY A 454 8.16 -16.55 8.70
C GLY A 454 8.21 -17.99 9.19
N LEU A 455 9.11 -18.81 8.64
CA LEU A 455 9.35 -20.18 9.11
C LEU A 455 9.84 -20.17 10.56
N ALA A 456 10.81 -19.32 10.87
CA ALA A 456 11.32 -19.20 12.23
C ALA A 456 10.25 -18.75 13.22
N ARG A 457 9.42 -17.77 12.84
CA ARG A 457 8.29 -17.33 13.66
C ARG A 457 7.31 -18.46 13.93
N ALA A 458 6.89 -19.20 12.90
CA ALA A 458 5.93 -20.29 13.04
C ALA A 458 6.47 -21.45 13.90
N PHE A 459 7.73 -21.84 13.72
CA PHE A 459 8.36 -22.84 14.58
C PHE A 459 8.61 -22.31 15.99
N GLY A 460 8.97 -21.04 16.14
CA GLY A 460 9.06 -20.36 17.43
C GLY A 460 7.74 -20.39 18.18
N ASP A 461 6.63 -20.07 17.53
CA ASP A 461 5.28 -20.15 18.11
C ASP A 461 4.94 -21.58 18.52
N TYR A 462 5.28 -22.59 17.69
CA TYR A 462 5.06 -24.00 18.00
C TYR A 462 5.86 -24.46 19.24
N TYR A 463 7.16 -24.18 19.30
CA TYR A 463 8.00 -24.60 20.43
C TYR A 463 7.69 -23.79 21.70
N ALA A 464 7.35 -22.50 21.55
CA ALA A 464 6.90 -21.71 22.68
C ALA A 464 5.66 -22.33 23.33
N LEU A 465 4.66 -22.72 22.52
CA LEU A 465 3.49 -23.41 23.02
C LEU A 465 3.82 -24.80 23.58
N LYS A 466 4.67 -25.59 22.90
CA LYS A 466 5.06 -26.95 23.32
C LYS A 466 5.75 -26.97 24.69
N TRP A 467 6.51 -25.92 25.01
CA TRP A 467 7.25 -25.80 26.27
C TRP A 467 6.62 -24.81 27.25
N SER A 468 5.37 -24.38 27.00
CA SER A 468 4.64 -23.42 27.85
C SER A 468 5.41 -22.11 28.10
N LEU A 469 6.21 -21.67 27.13
CA LEU A 469 6.91 -20.39 27.14
C LEU A 469 5.96 -19.27 26.72
N SER A 470 6.29 -18.03 27.12
CA SER A 470 5.57 -16.84 26.64
C SER A 470 5.68 -16.68 25.12
N THR A 471 4.61 -16.20 24.49
CA THR A 471 4.59 -15.84 23.06
C THR A 471 5.61 -14.75 22.72
N ALA A 472 6.05 -13.97 23.70
CA ALA A 472 7.15 -13.02 23.57
C ALA A 472 8.47 -13.70 23.16
N VAL A 473 8.70 -14.96 23.55
CA VAL A 473 9.90 -15.72 23.14
C VAL A 473 9.90 -15.97 21.63
N ALA A 474 8.73 -16.30 21.08
CA ALA A 474 8.58 -16.42 19.65
C ALA A 474 8.75 -15.07 18.94
N GLU A 475 8.41 -13.93 19.58
CA GLU A 475 8.60 -12.61 18.96
C GLU A 475 10.08 -12.25 18.95
N ALA A 476 10.75 -12.48 20.08
CA ALA A 476 12.19 -12.35 20.21
C ALA A 476 12.95 -13.23 19.20
N SER A 477 12.44 -14.40 18.84
CA SER A 477 13.08 -15.28 17.85
C SER A 477 13.34 -14.58 16.50
N THR A 478 12.43 -13.69 16.08
CA THR A 478 12.59 -12.92 14.82
C THR A 478 13.77 -11.95 14.91
N VAL A 479 13.92 -11.28 16.05
CA VAL A 479 15.00 -10.33 16.33
C VAL A 479 16.34 -11.07 16.53
N ILE A 480 16.32 -12.20 17.25
CA ILE A 480 17.52 -13.03 17.46
C ILE A 480 18.10 -13.49 16.13
N ILE A 481 17.25 -13.92 15.19
CA ILE A 481 17.72 -14.33 13.85
C ILE A 481 18.33 -13.15 13.11
N MET A 482 17.72 -11.97 13.18
CA MET A 482 18.31 -10.75 12.61
C MET A 482 19.70 -10.50 13.18
N VAL A 483 19.85 -10.56 14.50
CA VAL A 483 21.14 -10.36 15.18
C VAL A 483 22.17 -11.39 14.72
N ILE A 484 21.80 -12.67 14.68
CA ILE A 484 22.68 -13.75 14.19
C ILE A 484 23.11 -13.49 12.75
N VAL A 485 22.18 -13.16 11.86
CA VAL A 485 22.48 -12.87 10.45
C VAL A 485 23.43 -11.68 10.33
N LEU A 486 23.22 -10.61 11.09
CA LEU A 486 24.07 -9.42 11.07
C LEU A 486 25.47 -9.68 11.67
N LEU A 487 25.57 -10.49 12.73
CA LEU A 487 26.87 -10.88 13.29
C LEU A 487 27.70 -11.71 12.29
N VAL A 488 27.05 -12.57 11.51
CA VAL A 488 27.70 -13.39 10.49
C VAL A 488 27.97 -12.60 9.20
N LYS A 489 27.02 -11.76 8.79
CA LYS A 489 27.07 -10.98 7.56
C LYS A 489 26.36 -9.61 7.74
N PRO A 490 27.11 -8.55 8.11
CA PRO A 490 26.54 -7.23 8.41
C PRO A 490 25.75 -6.58 7.26
N SER A 491 26.05 -6.95 6.01
CA SER A 491 25.33 -6.48 4.83
C SER A 491 24.00 -7.21 4.59
N GLY A 492 23.63 -8.20 5.42
CA GLY A 492 22.54 -9.13 5.18
C GLY A 492 22.90 -10.24 4.18
N LEU A 493 22.02 -11.25 4.07
CA LEU A 493 22.25 -12.49 3.30
C LEU A 493 22.64 -12.23 1.84
N PHE A 494 22.02 -11.27 1.18
CA PHE A 494 22.25 -10.93 -0.23
C PHE A 494 22.71 -9.49 -0.47
N GLY A 495 23.05 -8.73 0.59
CA GLY A 495 23.65 -7.41 0.41
C GLY A 495 25.05 -7.52 -0.21
N LYS A 496 25.38 -6.54 -1.04
CA LYS A 496 26.73 -6.33 -1.58
C LYS A 496 27.51 -5.48 -0.58
N LYS A 497 28.81 -5.78 -0.43
CA LYS A 497 29.71 -4.87 0.28
C LYS A 497 29.96 -3.70 -0.66
N GLU A 498 29.71 -2.50 -0.17
CA GLU A 498 30.28 -1.28 -0.77
C GLU A 498 31.77 -1.21 -0.45
#